data_AF-A0A9W6RVP9-F1
#
_entry.id   AF-A0A9W6RVP9-F1
#
_cell.length_a   1.000
_cell.length_b   1.000
_cell.length_c   1.000
_cell.angle_alpha   90.00
_cell.angle_beta   90.00
_cell.angle_gamma   90.00
#
_symmetry.space_group_name_H-M   'P 1'
#
loop_
_entity.id
_entity.type
_entity.pdbx_description
1 polymer ?
#
loop_
_entity_poly.entity_id
_entity_poly.type
_entity_poly.pdbx_seq_one_letter_code
_entity_poly.pdbx_strand_id
1 'polypeptide(L)'
;MNIFDAAARFFRGLHLFENRILLDPNGSPVMLAGRKSLDDLAERYGDEIVYHGSRNYIPLLEPRQMTWYYPSTGERFPDGAPAVGADAGYDIPTFMALFSGRRRCTYRASTDGTMKYTVRDPVTPEGQDLDSLVGYVHVLEKRHFEILTRDIPDGWPEPLINTRPPELRAHVPVRPLAVVKVTLDDFPHPITFE
;
A
#
# COMPACT_ATOMS: atom_id res chain seq x y z
N MET A 1 36.46 11.80 -11.09
CA MET A 1 35.76 11.19 -9.94
C MET A 1 34.39 10.77 -10.45
N ASN A 2 34.13 9.47 -10.56
CA ASN A 2 33.03 8.92 -11.37
C ASN A 2 31.74 8.82 -10.53
N ILE A 3 30.61 9.32 -11.03
CA ILE A 3 29.32 9.39 -10.31
C ILE A 3 28.80 8.00 -9.90
N PHE A 4 29.22 6.95 -10.61
CA PHE A 4 28.87 5.55 -10.29
C PHE A 4 29.54 5.02 -9.00
N ASP A 5 30.63 5.64 -8.54
CA ASP A 5 31.36 5.20 -7.34
C ASP A 5 30.73 5.74 -6.04
N ALA A 6 29.91 6.79 -6.14
CA ALA A 6 29.18 7.37 -5.00
C ALA A 6 27.95 6.51 -4.63
N ALA A 7 27.24 5.96 -5.62
CA ALA A 7 26.07 5.11 -5.39
C ALA A 7 26.46 3.76 -4.73
N ALA A 8 27.58 3.17 -5.16
CA ALA A 8 28.08 1.91 -4.58
C ALA A 8 28.57 2.07 -3.13
N ARG A 9 29.07 3.26 -2.76
CA ARG A 9 29.46 3.57 -1.37
C ARG A 9 28.26 3.85 -0.46
N PHE A 10 27.15 4.34 -1.00
CA PHE A 10 25.91 4.49 -0.23
C PHE A 10 25.36 3.12 0.21
N PHE A 11 25.44 2.11 -0.66
CA PHE A 11 25.01 0.74 -0.34
C PHE A 11 25.99 -0.03 0.57
N ARG A 12 27.29 0.23 0.49
CA ARG A 12 28.29 -0.43 1.37
C ARG A 12 28.41 0.17 2.78
N GLY A 13 27.81 1.35 3.02
CA GLY A 13 27.76 1.98 4.34
C GLY A 13 26.56 1.54 5.21
N LEU A 14 25.70 0.66 4.70
CA LEU A 14 24.52 0.16 5.42
C LEU A 14 24.81 -1.06 6.33
N HIS A 15 26.08 -1.33 6.60
CA HIS A 15 26.50 -2.24 7.67
C HIS A 15 26.71 -1.44 8.96
N LEU A 16 26.03 -1.89 10.02
CA LEU A 16 25.99 -1.33 11.39
C LEU A 16 24.95 -0.22 11.55
N PHE A 17 23.71 -0.59 11.88
CA PHE A 17 23.03 -0.09 13.08
C PHE A 17 21.86 -1.01 13.39
N GLU A 18 22.01 -1.79 14.46
CA GLU A 18 20.91 -2.41 15.18
C GLU A 18 19.82 -1.34 15.43
N ASN A 19 18.58 -1.62 15.04
CA ASN A 19 17.37 -0.91 15.47
C ASN A 19 17.26 0.61 15.19
N ARG A 20 17.81 1.14 14.09
CA ARG A 20 17.57 2.55 13.71
C ARG A 20 16.80 2.72 12.41
N ILE A 21 15.53 3.07 12.62
CA ILE A 21 14.57 3.76 11.74
C ILE A 21 15.24 4.38 10.51
N LEU A 22 14.76 4.04 9.31
CA LEU A 22 15.21 4.61 8.03
C LEU A 22 14.71 6.06 7.86
N LEU A 23 15.08 6.96 8.77
CA LEU A 23 14.80 8.38 8.61
C LEU A 23 15.98 9.09 7.94
N ASP A 24 15.67 10.08 7.13
CA ASP A 24 16.64 11.05 6.64
C ASP A 24 17.15 11.92 7.82
N PRO A 25 18.20 12.73 7.61
CA PRO A 25 18.74 13.61 8.65
C PRO A 25 17.74 14.61 9.26
N ASN A 26 16.60 14.83 8.60
CA ASN A 26 15.53 15.73 9.05
C ASN A 26 14.41 14.98 9.80
N GLY A 27 14.54 13.66 9.99
CA GLY A 27 13.52 12.83 10.63
C GLY A 27 12.35 12.46 9.72
N SER A 28 12.46 12.69 8.41
CA SER A 28 11.49 12.27 7.40
C SER A 28 11.76 10.84 6.96
N PRO A 29 10.74 10.06 6.54
CA PRO A 29 10.98 8.73 5.99
C PRO A 29 11.93 8.78 4.78
N VAL A 30 12.89 7.87 4.72
CA VAL A 30 13.78 7.74 3.55
C VAL A 30 12.95 7.41 2.31
N MET A 31 13.21 8.16 1.23
CA MET A 31 12.62 7.88 -0.09
C MET A 31 13.49 6.87 -0.84
N LEU A 32 12.88 5.77 -1.27
CA LEU A 32 13.47 4.73 -2.10
C LEU A 32 12.66 4.63 -3.41
N ALA A 33 13.13 3.81 -4.35
CA ALA A 33 12.45 3.63 -5.62
C ALA A 33 12.49 2.17 -6.10
N GLY A 34 11.39 1.77 -6.74
CA GLY A 34 11.29 0.55 -7.51
C GLY A 34 11.03 -0.71 -6.69
N ARG A 35 10.61 -1.76 -7.39
CA ARG A 35 10.29 -3.09 -6.86
C ARG A 35 11.42 -3.68 -6.03
N LYS A 36 12.65 -3.58 -6.52
CA LYS A 36 13.84 -4.09 -5.82
C LYS A 36 13.95 -3.55 -4.39
N SER A 37 13.63 -2.28 -4.16
CA SER A 37 13.66 -1.71 -2.81
C SER A 37 12.63 -2.35 -1.89
N LEU A 38 11.44 -2.71 -2.41
CA LEU A 38 10.43 -3.43 -1.63
C LEU A 38 10.87 -4.86 -1.31
N ASP A 39 11.46 -5.55 -2.29
CA ASP A 39 11.99 -6.90 -2.11
C ASP A 39 13.11 -6.90 -1.05
N ASP A 40 14.08 -5.98 -1.14
CA ASP A 40 15.19 -5.85 -0.20
C ASP A 40 14.70 -5.54 1.23
N LEU A 41 13.64 -4.73 1.38
CA LEU A 41 13.01 -4.45 2.68
C LEU A 41 12.25 -5.66 3.23
N ALA A 42 11.51 -6.38 2.38
CA ALA A 42 10.80 -7.59 2.75
C ALA A 42 11.75 -8.70 3.21
N GLU A 43 12.86 -8.89 2.50
CA GLU A 43 13.91 -9.86 2.89
C GLU A 43 14.55 -9.48 4.22
N ARG A 44 14.81 -8.17 4.44
CA ARG A 44 15.50 -7.69 5.63
C ARG A 44 14.65 -7.71 6.89
N TYR A 45 13.38 -7.30 6.80
CA TYR A 45 12.51 -7.09 7.96
C TYR A 45 11.40 -8.14 8.08
N GLY A 46 11.12 -8.91 7.03
CA GLY A 46 10.11 -9.98 7.04
C GLY A 46 8.77 -9.53 7.64
N ASP A 47 8.31 -10.29 8.62
CA ASP A 47 7.03 -10.06 9.30
C ASP A 47 7.02 -8.86 10.28
N GLU A 48 8.11 -8.11 10.43
CA GLU A 48 8.15 -6.92 11.30
C GLU A 48 7.57 -5.66 10.65
N ILE A 49 7.37 -5.69 9.33
CA ILE A 49 6.86 -4.56 8.55
C ILE A 49 5.53 -4.87 7.86
N VAL A 50 4.78 -3.81 7.57
CA VAL A 50 3.54 -3.82 6.79
C VAL A 50 3.54 -2.65 5.83
N TYR A 51 2.63 -2.68 4.87
CA TYR A 51 2.68 -1.81 3.70
C TYR A 51 1.36 -1.05 3.48
N HIS A 52 1.46 0.24 3.21
CA HIS A 52 0.31 1.09 2.87
C HIS A 52 0.52 1.77 1.52
N GLY A 53 -0.43 1.58 0.61
CA GLY A 53 -0.40 2.14 -0.74
C GLY A 53 -1.12 3.48 -0.81
N SER A 54 -0.45 4.52 -1.34
CA SER A 54 -1.06 5.82 -1.58
C SER A 54 -0.58 6.43 -2.89
N ARG A 55 -1.46 7.23 -3.50
CA ARG A 55 -1.16 7.99 -4.72
C ARG A 55 -0.12 9.09 -4.51
N ASN A 56 0.00 9.56 -3.27
CA ASN A 56 0.84 10.68 -2.85
C ASN A 56 1.86 10.22 -1.82
N TYR A 57 3.03 10.86 -1.79
CA TYR A 57 3.93 10.81 -0.67
C TYR A 57 3.27 11.40 0.57
N ILE A 58 3.24 10.64 1.66
CA ILE A 58 2.67 11.07 2.93
C ILE A 58 3.70 10.80 4.05
N PRO A 59 4.32 11.84 4.63
CA PRO A 59 5.36 11.66 5.64
C PRO A 59 4.83 11.15 6.99
N LEU A 60 3.52 11.31 7.22
CA LEU A 60 2.81 10.84 8.41
C LEU A 60 1.39 10.42 8.01
N LEU A 61 1.08 9.14 8.17
CA LEU A 61 -0.25 8.60 7.82
C LEU A 61 -1.20 8.83 8.99
N GLU A 62 -2.16 9.71 8.78
CA GLU A 62 -3.26 9.96 9.73
C GLU A 62 -4.38 8.92 9.55
N PRO A 63 -5.01 8.43 10.63
CA PRO A 63 -6.20 7.59 10.55
C PRO A 63 -7.33 8.24 9.75
N ARG A 64 -7.98 7.49 8.86
CA ARG A 64 -9.10 7.98 8.04
C ARG A 64 -10.30 7.05 8.14
N GLN A 65 -11.49 7.60 7.90
CA GLN A 65 -12.72 6.80 7.85
C GLN A 65 -12.65 5.81 6.69
N MET A 66 -12.49 4.52 7.02
CA MET A 66 -12.69 3.43 6.07
C MET A 66 -14.18 3.25 5.81
N THR A 67 -14.56 2.74 4.64
CA THR A 67 -15.98 2.59 4.28
C THR A 67 -16.24 1.27 3.56
N TRP A 68 -17.38 0.66 3.87
CA TRP A 68 -17.99 -0.38 3.06
C TRP A 68 -18.81 0.25 1.94
N TYR A 69 -18.98 -0.47 0.84
CA TYR A 69 -19.83 -0.03 -0.26
C TYR A 69 -21.08 -0.88 -0.29
N TYR A 70 -22.24 -0.24 -0.25
CA TYR A 70 -23.52 -0.89 -0.47
C TYR A 70 -23.55 -1.53 -1.87
N PRO A 71 -23.65 -2.86 -2.01
CA PRO A 71 -23.78 -3.50 -3.31
C PRO A 71 -24.95 -2.96 -4.13
N SER A 72 -26.07 -2.66 -3.47
CA SER A 72 -27.31 -2.23 -4.14
C SER A 72 -27.27 -0.79 -4.65
N THR A 73 -26.71 0.14 -3.87
CA THR A 73 -26.72 1.58 -4.17
C THR A 73 -25.37 2.16 -4.54
N GLY A 74 -24.26 1.48 -4.21
CA GLY A 74 -22.90 1.99 -4.33
C GLY A 74 -22.54 3.06 -3.29
N GLU A 75 -23.44 3.38 -2.36
CA GLU A 75 -23.18 4.33 -1.28
C GLU A 75 -22.15 3.79 -0.28
N ARG A 76 -21.60 4.68 0.57
CA ARG A 76 -20.57 4.33 1.54
C ARG A 76 -21.14 4.21 2.95
N PHE A 77 -20.83 3.12 3.64
CA PHE A 77 -21.12 2.92 5.06
C PHE A 77 -19.82 3.02 5.89
N PRO A 78 -19.79 3.80 6.99
CA PRO A 78 -18.62 3.88 7.86
C PRO A 78 -18.20 2.52 8.43
N ASP A 79 -16.90 2.24 8.36
CA ASP A 79 -16.30 0.98 8.79
C ASP A 79 -15.61 1.08 10.15
N GLY A 80 -16.41 1.33 11.19
CA GLY A 80 -15.89 1.57 12.54
C GLY A 80 -15.07 2.85 12.67
N ALA A 81 -14.16 2.88 13.64
CA ALA A 81 -13.32 4.04 13.92
C ALA A 81 -12.30 4.29 12.80
N PRO A 82 -11.92 5.56 12.54
CA PRO A 82 -10.85 5.91 11.62
C PRO A 82 -9.57 5.11 11.89
N ALA A 83 -8.90 4.68 10.82
CA ALA A 83 -7.67 3.89 10.90
C ALA A 83 -6.76 4.15 9.71
N VAL A 84 -5.47 3.86 9.88
CA VAL A 84 -4.54 3.58 8.79
C VAL A 84 -4.66 2.08 8.48
N GLY A 85 -5.08 1.74 7.26
CA GLY A 85 -5.12 0.35 6.79
C GLY A 85 -3.78 -0.03 6.14
N ALA A 86 -3.31 -1.24 6.39
CA ALA A 86 -2.10 -1.79 5.79
C ALA A 86 -2.31 -3.26 5.37
N ASP A 87 -1.37 -3.76 4.57
CA ASP A 87 -1.29 -5.16 4.14
C ASP A 87 0.06 -5.77 4.56
N ALA A 88 0.09 -7.07 4.78
CA ALA A 88 1.31 -7.80 5.10
C ALA A 88 2.23 -7.95 3.87
N GLY A 89 1.64 -8.03 2.67
CA GLY A 89 2.36 -7.99 1.40
C GLY A 89 2.32 -6.58 0.78
N TYR A 90 3.21 -6.32 -0.17
CA TYR A 90 3.31 -5.01 -0.82
C TYR A 90 2.68 -4.96 -2.22
N ASP A 91 2.24 -6.08 -2.79
CA ASP A 91 1.63 -6.10 -4.12
C ASP A 91 0.29 -5.36 -4.16
N ILE A 92 -0.61 -5.66 -3.21
CA ILE A 92 -1.88 -4.94 -3.07
C ILE A 92 -1.64 -3.44 -2.80
N PRO A 93 -0.80 -3.03 -1.84
CA PRO A 93 -0.39 -1.64 -1.67
C PRO A 93 0.19 -0.99 -2.93
N THR A 94 1.00 -1.70 -3.71
CA THR A 94 1.56 -1.18 -4.97
C THR A 94 0.45 -0.91 -5.97
N PHE A 95 -0.44 -1.88 -6.19
CA PHE A 95 -1.61 -1.72 -7.06
C PHE A 95 -2.50 -0.54 -6.61
N MET A 96 -2.81 -0.46 -5.32
CA MET A 96 -3.64 0.61 -4.77
C MET A 96 -2.95 1.98 -4.87
N ALA A 97 -1.63 2.05 -4.69
CA ALA A 97 -0.86 3.28 -4.86
C ALA A 97 -0.90 3.81 -6.30
N LEU A 98 -0.94 2.91 -7.30
CA LEU A 98 -1.01 3.25 -8.71
C LEU A 98 -2.43 3.65 -9.15
N PHE A 99 -3.48 2.93 -8.71
CA PHE A 99 -4.83 3.10 -9.29
C PHE A 99 -5.87 3.74 -8.37
N SER A 100 -5.76 3.58 -7.05
CA SER A 100 -6.80 4.04 -6.13
C SER A 100 -6.96 5.56 -6.15
N GLY A 101 -8.20 6.03 -6.21
CA GLY A 101 -8.52 7.45 -6.33
C GLY A 101 -8.15 8.09 -7.68
N ARG A 102 -7.70 7.28 -8.65
CA ARG A 102 -7.53 7.66 -10.07
C ARG A 102 -8.54 6.93 -10.95
N ARG A 103 -8.72 5.64 -10.71
CA ARG A 103 -9.65 4.76 -11.44
C ARG A 103 -10.42 3.89 -10.46
N ARG A 104 -11.54 3.34 -10.91
CA ARG A 104 -12.25 2.32 -10.14
C ARG A 104 -11.42 1.03 -10.25
N CYS A 105 -10.82 0.59 -9.16
CA CYS A 105 -10.02 -0.62 -9.15
C CYS A 105 -10.51 -1.59 -8.06
N THR A 106 -10.26 -2.88 -8.28
CA THR A 106 -10.54 -3.92 -7.31
C THR A 106 -9.48 -5.00 -7.44
N TYR A 107 -9.24 -5.73 -6.36
CA TYR A 107 -8.45 -6.94 -6.37
C TYR A 107 -9.26 -8.04 -5.67
N ARG A 108 -9.03 -9.29 -6.04
CA ARG A 108 -9.69 -10.45 -5.41
C ARG A 108 -8.82 -11.68 -5.57
N ALA A 109 -8.77 -12.51 -4.52
CA ALA A 109 -8.23 -13.86 -4.64
C ALA A 109 -9.16 -14.73 -5.51
N SER A 110 -8.60 -15.30 -6.58
CA SER A 110 -9.21 -16.35 -7.39
C SER A 110 -9.33 -17.65 -6.59
N THR A 111 -10.13 -18.60 -7.09
CA THR A 111 -10.35 -19.91 -6.45
C THR A 111 -9.05 -20.72 -6.28
N ASP A 112 -8.06 -20.49 -7.13
CA ASP A 112 -6.73 -21.12 -7.06
C ASP A 112 -5.74 -20.38 -6.13
N GLY A 113 -6.20 -19.35 -5.42
CA GLY A 113 -5.38 -18.52 -4.53
C GLY A 113 -4.59 -17.42 -5.23
N THR A 114 -4.66 -17.31 -6.57
CA THR A 114 -3.99 -16.21 -7.30
C THR A 114 -4.72 -14.89 -7.11
N MET A 115 -4.00 -13.79 -6.95
CA MET A 115 -4.63 -12.47 -6.87
C MET A 115 -4.93 -11.94 -8.27
N LYS A 116 -6.22 -11.71 -8.57
CA LYS A 116 -6.65 -10.99 -9.77
C LYS A 116 -6.74 -9.49 -9.44
N TYR A 117 -6.10 -8.68 -10.26
CA TYR A 117 -6.14 -7.21 -10.18
C TYR A 117 -6.92 -6.67 -11.38
N THR A 118 -7.96 -5.89 -11.10
CA THR A 118 -8.87 -5.35 -12.11
C THR A 118 -8.98 -3.84 -11.98
N VAL A 119 -8.83 -3.15 -13.10
CA VAL A 119 -9.13 -1.73 -13.26
C VAL A 119 -10.36 -1.63 -14.15
N ARG A 120 -11.44 -1.03 -13.62
CA ARG A 120 -12.67 -0.74 -14.34
C ARG A 120 -12.62 0.68 -14.86
N ASP A 121 -12.85 0.87 -16.14
CA ASP A 121 -12.71 2.17 -16.80
C ASP A 121 -14.08 2.73 -17.23
N PRO A 122 -14.85 3.38 -16.33
CA PRO A 122 -16.12 3.99 -16.73
C PRO A 122 -15.92 5.26 -17.58
N VAL A 123 -14.70 5.79 -17.72
CA VAL A 123 -14.44 7.01 -18.48
C VAL A 123 -13.00 6.99 -19.01
N THR A 124 -12.80 6.58 -20.26
CA THR A 124 -11.72 7.17 -21.04
C THR A 124 -12.19 8.54 -21.52
N PRO A 125 -11.66 9.66 -21.02
CA PRO A 125 -11.13 10.62 -21.96
C PRO A 125 -9.75 10.09 -22.33
N GLU A 126 -9.66 9.54 -23.54
CA GLU A 126 -8.42 9.37 -24.30
C GLU A 126 -7.19 10.04 -23.65
N GLY A 127 -6.23 9.23 -23.18
CA GLY A 127 -4.85 9.72 -22.97
C GLY A 127 -4.33 9.89 -21.54
N GLN A 128 -4.86 9.20 -20.52
CA GLN A 128 -4.02 9.00 -19.33
C GLN A 128 -3.00 7.89 -19.58
N ASP A 129 -1.80 8.34 -19.93
CA ASP A 129 -0.60 7.54 -20.09
C ASP A 129 -0.36 6.68 -18.84
N LEU A 130 -0.61 5.37 -18.96
CA LEU A 130 -0.37 4.41 -17.89
C LEU A 130 1.10 4.40 -17.46
N ASP A 131 2.01 4.73 -18.38
CA ASP A 131 3.45 4.78 -18.15
C ASP A 131 3.84 5.99 -17.26
N SER A 132 2.95 6.98 -17.14
CA SER A 132 3.11 8.13 -16.24
C SER A 132 2.66 7.88 -14.80
N LEU A 133 2.06 6.71 -14.51
CA LEU A 133 1.54 6.42 -13.17
C LEU A 133 2.68 6.26 -12.16
N VAL A 134 2.58 7.06 -11.09
CA VAL A 134 3.46 6.99 -9.93
C VAL A 134 2.63 6.76 -8.67
N GLY A 135 3.03 5.78 -7.88
CA GLY A 135 2.50 5.47 -6.56
C GLY A 135 3.59 5.56 -5.49
N TYR A 136 3.15 5.52 -4.23
CA TYR A 136 4.02 5.52 -3.05
C TYR A 136 3.56 4.42 -2.08
N VAL A 137 4.45 3.46 -1.84
CA VAL A 137 4.26 2.40 -0.86
C VAL A 137 4.99 2.79 0.43
N HIS A 138 4.24 2.98 1.49
CA HIS A 138 4.75 3.37 2.80
C HIS A 138 5.02 2.10 3.59
N VAL A 139 6.26 1.92 4.04
CA VAL A 139 6.70 0.77 4.84
C VAL A 139 6.62 1.16 6.30
N LEU A 140 5.91 0.36 7.10
CA LEU A 140 5.45 0.73 8.44
C LEU A 140 5.81 -0.39 9.42
N GLU A 141 6.11 -0.06 10.67
CA GLU A 141 6.33 -1.08 11.71
C GLU A 141 5.02 -1.78 12.06
N LYS A 142 4.98 -3.10 11.94
CA LYS A 142 3.79 -3.92 12.21
C LYS A 142 3.29 -3.79 13.64
N ARG A 143 4.17 -3.52 14.62
CA ARG A 143 3.82 -3.36 16.04
C ARG A 143 2.80 -2.25 16.32
N HIS A 144 2.62 -1.31 15.38
CA HIS A 144 1.59 -0.26 15.49
C HIS A 144 0.21 -0.70 15.00
N PHE A 145 0.10 -1.91 14.45
CA PHE A 145 -1.10 -2.43 13.81
C PHE A 145 -1.65 -3.62 14.59
N GLU A 146 -2.97 -3.66 14.68
CA GLU A 146 -3.72 -4.80 15.16
C GLU A 146 -4.34 -5.52 13.96
N ILE A 147 -4.36 -6.85 14.00
CA ILE A 147 -5.11 -7.63 13.03
C ILE A 147 -6.57 -7.59 13.44
N LEU A 148 -7.37 -6.94 12.62
CA LEU A 148 -8.80 -6.86 12.80
C LEU A 148 -9.47 -7.89 11.89
N THR A 149 -9.88 -9.02 12.48
CA THR A 149 -10.85 -9.93 11.88
C THR A 149 -12.25 -9.43 12.23
N ARG A 150 -12.66 -8.30 11.65
CA ARG A 150 -14.06 -7.88 11.78
C ARG A 150 -14.88 -8.47 10.64
N ASP A 151 -15.85 -9.29 11.04
CA ASP A 151 -17.08 -9.41 10.28
C ASP A 151 -17.83 -8.07 10.31
N ILE A 152 -18.76 -7.92 9.36
CA ILE A 152 -19.72 -6.83 9.15
C ILE A 152 -19.68 -5.64 10.15
N PRO A 153 -19.54 -4.38 9.69
CA PRO A 153 -19.67 -3.21 10.53
C PRO A 153 -20.98 -3.20 11.31
N ASP A 154 -20.94 -2.76 12.57
CA ASP A 154 -22.14 -2.66 13.41
C ASP A 154 -23.21 -1.83 12.68
N GLY A 155 -24.41 -2.40 12.53
CA GLY A 155 -25.53 -1.73 11.86
C GLY A 155 -25.58 -1.82 10.34
N TRP A 156 -24.72 -2.62 9.70
CA TRP A 156 -24.81 -2.89 8.27
C TRP A 156 -26.12 -3.61 7.90
N PRO A 157 -26.92 -3.07 6.95
CA PRO A 157 -28.27 -3.55 6.70
C PRO A 157 -28.39 -4.57 5.55
N GLU A 158 -27.31 -4.85 4.80
CA GLU A 158 -27.35 -5.75 3.63
C GLU A 158 -26.78 -7.14 3.92
N PRO A 159 -27.26 -8.20 3.24
CA PRO A 159 -26.74 -9.55 3.43
C PRO A 159 -25.25 -9.64 3.05
N LEU A 160 -24.51 -10.44 3.82
CA LEU A 160 -23.12 -10.75 3.52
C LEU A 160 -23.02 -11.49 2.18
N ILE A 161 -22.34 -10.87 1.22
CA ILE A 161 -21.96 -11.56 -0.01
C ILE A 161 -20.64 -12.32 0.20
N ASN A 162 -19.73 -11.84 1.06
CA ASN A 162 -18.46 -12.50 1.40
C ASN A 162 -17.93 -12.03 2.78
N THR A 163 -17.18 -12.89 3.48
CA THR A 163 -16.34 -12.47 4.63
C THR A 163 -15.15 -11.66 4.14
N ARG A 164 -14.80 -10.59 4.86
CA ARG A 164 -13.64 -9.75 4.51
C ARG A 164 -12.35 -10.45 4.98
N PRO A 165 -11.27 -10.43 4.19
CA PRO A 165 -9.98 -10.86 4.70
C PRO A 165 -9.59 -10.02 5.93
N PRO A 166 -8.85 -10.60 6.89
CA PRO A 166 -8.29 -9.86 8.02
C PRO A 166 -7.55 -8.61 7.56
N GLU A 167 -7.72 -7.50 8.29
CA GLU A 167 -7.07 -6.24 7.95
C GLU A 167 -6.14 -5.77 9.06
N LEU A 168 -4.98 -5.24 8.68
CA LEU A 168 -4.09 -4.58 9.63
C LEU A 168 -4.52 -3.13 9.79
N ARG A 169 -4.84 -2.72 11.02
CA ARG A 169 -5.31 -1.37 11.33
C ARG A 169 -4.50 -0.72 12.45
N ALA A 170 -4.17 0.55 12.26
CA ALA A 170 -3.64 1.42 13.30
C ALA A 170 -4.59 2.61 13.52
N HIS A 171 -5.02 2.82 14.76
CA HIS A 171 -5.97 3.90 15.13
C HIS A 171 -5.28 5.20 15.55
N VAL A 172 -3.96 5.26 15.42
CA VAL A 172 -3.12 6.43 15.72
C VAL A 172 -2.32 6.82 14.47
N PRO A 173 -1.80 8.06 14.39
CA PRO A 173 -0.93 8.46 13.30
C PRO A 173 0.32 7.57 13.25
N VAL A 174 0.67 7.08 12.06
CA VAL A 174 1.83 6.19 11.85
C VAL A 174 2.83 6.85 10.93
N ARG A 175 4.07 6.99 11.41
CA ARG A 175 5.18 7.44 10.59
C ARG A 175 5.77 6.25 9.83
N PRO A 176 5.93 6.33 8.49
CA PRO A 176 6.65 5.31 7.73
C PRO A 176 8.12 5.22 8.15
N LEU A 177 8.66 4.00 8.15
CA LEU A 177 10.09 3.76 8.17
C LEU A 177 10.71 4.26 6.86
N ALA A 178 10.12 3.90 5.74
CA ALA A 178 10.54 4.32 4.41
C ALA A 178 9.31 4.53 3.52
N VAL A 179 9.49 5.28 2.43
CA VAL A 179 8.51 5.34 1.35
C VAL A 179 9.19 4.93 0.06
N VAL A 180 8.63 3.94 -0.62
CA VAL A 180 9.10 3.49 -1.91
C VAL A 180 8.22 4.07 -3.00
N LYS A 181 8.81 4.89 -3.88
CA LYS A 181 8.18 5.34 -5.10
C LYS A 181 8.12 4.18 -6.09
N VAL A 182 6.94 3.91 -6.64
CA VAL A 182 6.69 2.81 -7.59
C VAL A 182 6.04 3.32 -8.86
N THR A 183 6.32 2.65 -9.98
CA THR A 183 5.65 2.84 -11.28
C THR A 183 4.95 1.54 -11.70
N LEU A 184 4.34 1.54 -12.89
CA LEU A 184 3.69 0.34 -13.42
C LEU A 184 4.68 -0.81 -13.66
N ASP A 185 5.92 -0.50 -14.07
CA ASP A 185 7.00 -1.48 -14.30
C ASP A 185 7.39 -2.25 -13.02
N ASP A 186 7.09 -1.69 -11.84
CA ASP A 186 7.37 -2.30 -10.54
C ASP A 186 6.29 -3.32 -10.10
N PHE A 187 5.19 -3.42 -10.86
CA PHE A 187 4.08 -4.30 -10.55
C PHE A 187 4.10 -5.56 -11.46
N PRO A 188 4.50 -6.73 -10.94
CA PRO A 188 4.80 -7.91 -11.76
C PRO A 188 3.55 -8.70 -12.17
N HIS A 189 2.37 -8.32 -11.68
CA HIS A 189 1.14 -9.07 -11.88
C HIS A 189 0.36 -8.52 -13.07
N PRO A 190 -0.29 -9.39 -13.86
CA PRO A 190 -1.16 -8.95 -14.94
C PRO A 190 -2.34 -8.14 -14.38
N ILE A 191 -2.65 -7.03 -15.04
CA ILE A 191 -3.80 -6.18 -14.72
C ILE A 191 -4.87 -6.42 -15.79
N THR A 192 -6.07 -6.78 -15.35
CA THR A 192 -7.24 -6.84 -16.24
C THR A 192 -7.87 -5.46 -16.34
N PHE A 193 -8.06 -4.97 -17.55
CA PHE A 193 -8.81 -3.74 -17.82
C PHE A 193 -10.21 -4.10 -18.33
N GLU A 194 -11.24 -3.65 -17.62
CA GLU A 194 -12.67 -3.93 -17.86
C GLU A 194 -13.46 -2.66 -18.14
#